data_AF-A0A2L0VNY8-F1
#
_entry.id   AF-A0A2L0VNY8-F1
#
_cell.length_a   1.000
_cell.length_b   1.000
_cell.length_c   1.000
_cell.angle_alpha   90.00
_cell.angle_beta   90.00
_cell.angle_gamma   90.00
#
_symmetry.space_group_name_H-M   'P 1'
#
loop_
_entity.id
_entity.type
_entity.pdbx_description
1 polymer ?
#
loop_
_entity_poly.entity_id
_entity_poly.type
_entity_poly.pdbx_seq_one_letter_code
_entity_poly.pdbx_strand_id
1 'polypeptide(L)'
;MAWRDHETPIFVNEYIYQSFLGTVSGRLIYAITASRILSALAGFAARFIPAFRANTFGVGVRFRAHEEWMALFREAGFVPEAVRIGAEEQIKPPLRLLLIKTIRRDSFILRPAGTA
;
A
#
# COMPACT_ATOMS: atom_id res chain seq x y z
N MET A 1 -11.88 9.31 -14.37
CA MET A 1 -10.81 9.25 -13.33
C MET A 1 -10.12 10.59 -13.38
N ALA A 2 -10.08 11.37 -12.29
CA ALA A 2 -9.90 12.83 -12.33
C ALA A 2 -8.61 13.39 -12.98
N TRP A 3 -7.65 12.53 -13.36
CA TRP A 3 -6.33 12.94 -13.82
C TRP A 3 -5.93 12.38 -15.20
N ARG A 4 -6.79 11.56 -15.83
CA ARG A 4 -6.43 10.81 -17.04
C ARG A 4 -6.25 11.68 -18.28
N ASP A 5 -6.87 12.86 -18.29
CA ASP A 5 -6.95 13.76 -19.45
C ASP A 5 -5.97 14.94 -19.35
N HIS A 6 -5.04 14.91 -18.38
CA HIS A 6 -4.04 15.96 -18.17
C HIS A 6 -2.66 15.48 -18.59
N GLU A 7 -1.94 16.25 -19.42
CA GLU A 7 -0.55 15.98 -19.83
C GLU A 7 0.48 16.18 -18.71
N THR A 8 0.04 16.67 -17.55
CA THR A 8 0.92 17.03 -16.44
C THR A 8 1.45 15.80 -15.71
N PRO A 9 2.77 15.70 -15.50
CA PRO A 9 3.34 14.67 -14.63
C PRO A 9 2.79 14.76 -13.19
N ILE A 10 2.52 13.60 -12.59
CA ILE A 10 1.94 13.47 -11.25
C ILE A 10 2.98 12.90 -10.32
N PHE A 11 3.19 13.58 -9.19
CA PHE A 11 3.99 13.04 -8.10
C PHE A 11 3.12 12.19 -7.16
N VAL A 12 3.55 10.96 -6.90
CA VAL A 12 2.89 10.03 -5.98
C VAL A 12 3.89 9.57 -4.93
N ASN A 13 3.47 9.51 -3.67
CA ASN A 13 4.34 9.14 -2.56
C ASN A 13 3.61 8.20 -1.60
N GLU A 14 3.88 6.90 -1.76
CA GLU A 14 3.05 5.84 -1.22
C GLU A 14 3.84 4.85 -0.36
N TYR A 15 3.14 4.24 0.59
CA TYR A 15 3.70 3.15 1.36
C TYR A 15 3.72 1.87 0.53
N ILE A 16 4.88 1.22 0.55
CA ILE A 16 5.12 -0.06 -0.08
C ILE A 16 5.24 -1.10 1.04
N TYR A 17 4.39 -2.12 0.93
CA TYR A 17 4.37 -3.24 1.84
C TYR A 17 4.83 -4.48 1.08
N GLN A 18 5.96 -5.04 1.45
CA GLN A 18 6.45 -6.29 0.89
C GLN A 18 6.16 -7.42 1.88
N SER A 19 5.48 -8.46 1.41
CA SER A 19 5.24 -9.68 2.19
C SER A 19 6.42 -10.65 2.02
N PHE A 20 6.57 -11.60 2.94
CA PHE A 20 7.50 -12.73 2.74
C PHE A 20 7.13 -13.59 1.52
N LEU A 21 5.85 -13.65 1.16
CA LEU A 21 5.32 -14.38 0.00
C LEU A 21 4.40 -13.45 -0.81
N GLY A 22 4.90 -12.87 -1.90
CA GLY A 22 4.11 -12.05 -2.84
C GLY A 22 3.17 -11.04 -2.16
N THR A 23 1.87 -11.16 -2.45
CA THR A 23 0.80 -10.28 -1.94
C THR A 23 0.00 -10.90 -0.79
N VAL A 24 0.54 -11.94 -0.14
CA VAL A 24 -0.15 -12.72 0.90
C VAL A 24 -0.53 -11.85 2.10
N SER A 25 0.32 -10.92 2.54
CA SER A 25 -0.02 -9.99 3.63
C SER A 25 -1.20 -9.10 3.25
N GLY A 26 -1.24 -8.61 2.01
CA GLY A 26 -2.37 -7.82 1.51
C GLY A 26 -3.69 -8.60 1.54
N ARG A 27 -3.67 -9.88 1.12
CA ARG A 27 -4.85 -10.76 1.19
C ARG A 27 -5.27 -11.09 2.62
N LEU A 28 -4.31 -11.36 3.51
CA LEU A 28 -4.57 -11.63 4.92
C LEU A 28 -5.20 -10.41 5.59
N ILE A 29 -4.63 -9.22 5.36
CA ILE A 29 -5.15 -7.98 5.94
C ILE A 29 -6.52 -7.65 5.35
N TYR A 30 -6.72 -7.83 4.04
CA TYR A 30 -8.05 -7.72 3.43
C TYR A 30 -9.06 -8.69 4.04
N ALA A 31 -8.70 -9.95 4.29
CA ALA A 31 -9.58 -10.92 4.93
C ALA A 31 -9.95 -10.51 6.37
N ILE A 32 -8.99 -9.92 7.10
CA ILE A 32 -9.22 -9.38 8.45
C ILE A 32 -10.15 -8.16 8.39
N THR A 33 -9.94 -7.23 7.45
CA THR A 33 -10.73 -5.99 7.36
C THR A 33 -12.11 -6.18 6.71
N ALA A 34 -12.26 -7.10 5.77
CA ALA A 34 -13.54 -7.38 5.10
C ALA A 34 -14.55 -8.12 6.01
N SER A 35 -14.09 -8.80 7.06
CA SER A 35 -14.97 -9.45 8.03
C SER A 35 -15.31 -8.51 9.19
N ARG A 36 -16.61 -8.37 9.49
CA ARG A 36 -17.10 -7.54 10.62
C ARG A 36 -16.57 -8.03 11.97
N ILE A 37 -16.35 -9.33 12.13
CA ILE A 37 -15.86 -9.96 13.37
C ILE A 37 -14.35 -9.70 13.52
N LEU A 38 -13.58 -9.91 12.46
CA LEU A 38 -12.13 -9.68 12.48
C LEU A 38 -11.79 -8.18 12.53
N SER A 39 -12.59 -7.30 11.92
CA SER A 39 -12.49 -5.86 12.11
C SER A 39 -12.76 -5.43 13.55
N ALA A 40 -13.73 -6.06 14.22
CA ALA A 40 -13.99 -5.80 15.64
C ALA A 40 -12.83 -6.27 16.54
N LEU A 41 -12.27 -7.46 16.27
CA LEU A 41 -11.10 -7.98 16.99
C LEU A 41 -9.84 -7.15 16.71
N ALA A 42 -9.64 -6.70 15.47
CA ALA A 42 -8.57 -5.81 15.07
C ALA A 42 -8.71 -4.42 15.73
N GLY A 43 -9.93 -3.89 15.83
CA GLY A 43 -10.22 -2.66 16.55
C GLY A 43 -9.95 -2.79 18.06
N PHE A 44 -10.29 -3.93 18.66
CA PHE A 44 -9.96 -4.23 20.05
C PHE A 44 -8.44 -4.35 20.26
N ALA A 45 -7.73 -5.11 19.42
CA ALA A 45 -6.28 -5.25 19.47
C ALA A 45 -5.54 -3.92 19.23
N ALA A 46 -6.05 -3.07 18.33
CA ALA A 46 -5.49 -1.75 18.04
C ALA A 46 -5.62 -0.76 19.21
N ARG A 47 -6.50 -1.05 20.19
CA ARG A 47 -6.60 -0.29 21.45
C ARG A 47 -5.41 -0.56 22.38
N PHE A 48 -4.82 -1.76 22.28
CA PHE A 48 -3.67 -2.17 23.10
C PHE A 48 -2.34 -2.11 22.33
N ILE A 49 -2.38 -2.14 21.00
CA ILE A 49 -1.21 -2.09 20.13
C ILE A 49 -1.37 -0.94 19.13
N PRO A 50 -0.83 0.26 19.44
CA PRO A 50 -0.95 1.45 18.61
C PRO A 50 -0.39 1.27 17.19
N ALA A 51 0.51 0.31 16.99
CA ALA A 51 1.06 -0.01 15.67
C ALA A 51 0.02 -0.53 14.67
N PHE A 52 -1.10 -1.07 15.14
CA PHE A 52 -2.20 -1.55 14.30
C PHE A 52 -3.21 -0.47 13.92
N ARG A 53 -3.10 0.74 14.50
CA ARG A 53 -3.91 1.92 14.14
C ARG A 53 -3.43 2.56 12.84
N ALA A 54 -4.30 3.38 12.23
CA ALA A 54 -4.13 4.23 11.04
C ALA A 54 -3.62 3.57 9.74
N ASN A 55 -2.57 2.75 9.80
CA ASN A 55 -1.86 2.19 8.66
C ASN A 55 -2.05 0.67 8.49
N THR A 56 -2.91 0.02 9.28
CA THR A 56 -3.11 -1.44 9.20
C THR A 56 -4.56 -1.89 9.18
N PHE A 57 -5.39 -1.43 10.12
CA PHE A 57 -6.82 -1.77 10.13
C PHE A 57 -7.74 -0.54 10.04
N GLY A 58 -7.20 0.60 9.61
CA GLY A 58 -7.99 1.79 9.32
C GLY A 58 -8.84 1.62 8.06
N VAL A 59 -9.98 2.31 8.00
CA VAL A 59 -10.75 2.46 6.76
C VAL A 59 -9.87 3.17 5.73
N GLY A 60 -9.67 2.56 4.56
CA GLY A 60 -8.89 3.14 3.46
C GLY A 60 -7.42 2.75 3.39
N VAL A 61 -6.94 1.85 4.25
CA VAL A 61 -5.55 1.35 4.17
C VAL A 61 -5.37 0.48 2.93
N ARG A 62 -4.38 0.82 2.09
CA ARG A 62 -4.04 0.10 0.86
C ARG A 62 -2.72 -0.64 1.05
N PHE A 63 -2.80 -1.92 1.37
CA PHE A 63 -1.63 -2.81 1.37
C PHE A 63 -1.31 -3.21 -0.05
N ARG A 64 -0.27 -2.60 -0.61
CA ARG A 64 0.20 -2.92 -1.95
C ARG A 64 1.72 -3.05 -1.99
N ALA A 65 2.18 -4.08 -2.68
CA ALA A 65 3.56 -4.22 -3.08
C ALA A 65 3.89 -3.22 -4.19
N HIS A 66 5.18 -3.02 -4.42
CA HIS A 66 5.68 -2.13 -5.48
C HIS A 66 5.05 -2.45 -6.84
N GLU A 67 5.06 -3.72 -7.23
CA GLU A 67 4.49 -4.18 -8.50
C GLU A 67 2.97 -3.96 -8.61
N GLU A 68 2.23 -4.02 -7.50
CA GLU A 68 0.79 -3.76 -7.50
C GLU A 68 0.49 -2.27 -7.72
N TRP A 69 1.34 -1.38 -7.20
CA TRP A 69 1.26 0.04 -7.51
C TRP A 69 1.61 0.32 -8.97
N MET A 70 2.66 -0.31 -9.49
CA MET A 70 3.05 -0.20 -10.90
C MET A 70 1.94 -0.67 -11.85
N ALA A 71 1.29 -1.79 -11.53
CA ALA A 71 0.14 -2.29 -12.28
C ALA A 71 -1.03 -1.29 -12.26
N LEU A 72 -1.37 -0.75 -11.07
CA LEU A 72 -2.41 0.28 -10.96
C LEU A 72 -2.12 1.54 -11.77
N PHE A 73 -0.87 2.01 -11.77
CA PHE A 73 -0.50 3.18 -12.57
C PHE A 73 -0.72 2.91 -14.05
N ARG A 74 -0.31 1.73 -14.56
CA ARG A 74 -0.55 1.32 -15.94
C ARG A 74 -2.03 1.22 -16.28
N GLU A 75 -2.83 0.56 -15.44
CA GLU A 75 -4.29 0.47 -15.60
C GLU A 75 -4.95 1.85 -15.63
N ALA A 76 -4.43 2.78 -14.82
CA ALA A 76 -4.88 4.17 -14.78
C ALA A 76 -4.45 4.98 -16.02
N GLY A 77 -3.58 4.45 -16.89
CA GLY A 77 -3.06 5.16 -18.07
C GLY A 77 -1.83 6.00 -17.77
N PHE A 78 -1.06 5.65 -16.75
CA PHE A 78 0.20 6.30 -16.38
C PHE A 78 1.38 5.33 -16.49
N VAL A 79 2.56 5.88 -16.75
CA VAL A 79 3.83 5.16 -16.65
C VAL A 79 4.79 5.94 -15.76
N PRO A 80 5.59 5.26 -14.93
CA PRO A 80 6.58 5.91 -14.10
C PRO A 80 7.75 6.39 -14.96
N GLU A 81 8.04 7.68 -14.84
CA GLU A 81 9.21 8.33 -15.42
C GLU A 81 10.41 8.22 -14.47
N ALA A 82 10.17 8.41 -13.17
CA ALA A 82 11.19 8.27 -12.14
C ALA A 82 10.62 7.58 -10.91
N VAL A 83 11.46 6.77 -10.26
CA VAL A 83 11.13 6.06 -9.02
C VAL A 83 12.27 6.25 -8.04
N ARG A 84 11.95 6.70 -6.83
CA ARG A 84 12.88 6.77 -5.70
C ARG A 84 12.42 5.80 -4.62
N ILE A 85 13.22 4.77 -4.41
CA ILE A 85 12.98 3.76 -3.38
C ILE A 85 13.33 4.35 -2.01
N GLY A 86 12.41 4.26 -1.06
CA GLY A 86 12.60 4.75 0.30
C GLY A 86 13.48 3.84 1.14
N ALA A 87 13.94 4.37 2.28
CA ALA A 87 14.56 3.56 3.32
C ALA A 87 13.53 2.61 3.94
N GLU A 88 13.98 1.41 4.30
CA GLU A 88 13.15 0.46 5.03
C GLU A 88 12.88 0.96 6.44
N GLU A 89 11.61 0.92 6.83
CA GLU A 89 11.16 1.23 8.18
C GLU A 89 11.29 0.01 9.07
N GLN A 90 11.61 0.25 10.34
CA GLN A 90 11.68 -0.82 11.32
C GLN A 90 10.28 -1.40 11.56
N ILE A 91 10.10 -2.67 11.19
CA ILE A 91 8.84 -3.37 11.44
C ILE A 91 8.69 -3.66 12.92
N LYS A 92 7.66 -3.05 13.50
CA LYS A 92 7.25 -3.33 14.87
C LYS A 92 6.83 -4.80 15.00
N PRO A 93 7.21 -5.52 16.07
CA PRO A 93 6.94 -6.94 16.23
C PRO A 93 5.49 -7.38 15.95
N PRO A 94 4.45 -6.62 16.33
CA PRO A 94 3.06 -7.01 16.04
C PRO A 94 2.74 -7.08 14.53
N LEU A 95 3.37 -6.24 13.71
CA LEU A 95 3.18 -6.23 12.25
C LEU A 95 3.82 -7.45 11.56
N ARG A 96 4.77 -8.12 12.22
CA ARG A 96 5.35 -9.36 11.71
C ARG A 96 4.34 -10.51 11.68
N LEU A 97 3.33 -10.49 12.56
CA LEU A 97 2.22 -11.46 12.55
C LEU A 97 1.38 -11.38 11.27
N LEU A 98 1.44 -10.23 10.57
CA LEU A 98 0.77 -10.02 9.29
C LEU A 98 1.67 -10.41 8.10
N LEU A 99 2.79 -11.10 8.36
CA LEU A 99 3.76 -11.55 7.36
C LEU A 99 4.40 -10.41 6.55
N ILE A 100 4.34 -9.19 7.08
CA ILE A 100 4.99 -8.02 6.48
C ILE A 100 6.49 -8.16 6.71
N LYS A 101 7.24 -8.21 5.61
CA LYS A 101 8.70 -8.35 5.59
C LYS A 101 9.40 -7.00 5.63
N THR A 102 8.94 -6.07 4.80
CA THR A 102 9.47 -4.69 4.75
C THR A 102 8.33 -3.70 4.54
N ILE A 103 8.47 -2.55 5.17
CA ILE A 103 7.65 -1.36 4.94
C ILE A 103 8.60 -0.26 4.52
N ARG A 104 8.29 0.48 3.46
CA ARG A 104 9.05 1.65 3.05
C ARG A 104 8.16 2.63 2.32
N ARG A 105 8.68 3.81 2.04
CA ARG A 105 7.97 4.86 1.33
C ARG A 105 8.64 5.18 0.00
N ASP A 106 8.03 4.75 -1.10
CA ASP A 106 8.55 4.97 -2.44
C ASP A 106 7.89 6.21 -3.07
N SER A 107 8.68 7.00 -3.78
CA SER A 107 8.21 8.18 -4.50
C SER A 107 8.27 7.95 -6.00
N PHE A 108 7.23 8.36 -6.71
CA PHE A 108 7.04 8.14 -8.13
C PHE A 108 6.77 9.48 -8.82
N ILE A 109 7.39 9.70 -9.97
CA ILE A 109 6.94 10.68 -10.95
C ILE A 109 6.27 9.90 -12.06
N LEU A 110 4.99 10.13 -12.27
CA LEU A 110 4.15 9.45 -13.24
C LEU A 110 3.86 10.39 -14.39
N ARG A 111 4.07 9.95 -15.62
CA ARG A 111 3.60 10.65 -16.81
C ARG A 111 2.40 9.92 -17.40
N PRO A 112 1.45 10.62 -18.03
CA PRO A 112 0.44 9.97 -18.84
C PRO A 112 1.10 9.07 -19.89
N ALA A 113 0.58 7.86 -20.03
CA ALA A 113 0.86 7.02 -21.19
C ALA A 113 0.11 7.67 -22.35
N GLY A 114 0.80 8.58 -23.08
CA GLY A 114 0.19 9.31 -24.19
C GLY A 114 -0.62 8.39 -25.09
N THR A 115 -1.78 8.85 -25.53
CA THR A 115 -2.56 8.19 -26.59
C THR A 115 -1.66 8.07 -27.82
N ALA A 116 -1.25 6.84 -28.13
CA ALA A 116 -0.65 6.51 -29.41
C ALA A 116 -1.64 6.80 -30.55
#